data_AF-A0A3B9HQA6-F1
#
_entry.id   AF-A0A3B9HQA6-F1
#
_cell.length_a   1.000
_cell.length_b   1.000
_cell.length_c   1.000
_cell.angle_alpha   90.00
_cell.angle_beta   90.00
_cell.angle_gamma   90.00
#
_symmetry.space_group_name_H-M   'P 1'
#
loop_
_entity.id
_entity.type
_entity.pdbx_description
1 polymer ?
#
loop_
_entity_poly.entity_id
_entity_poly.type
_entity_poly.pdbx_seq_one_letter_code
_entity_poly.pdbx_strand_id
1 'polypeptide(L)'
;MKKSLMGFVVLSMVLLSVFFTGSAAWAIKNVCPDCNFLQEDMELTACPNCGKIINKCLICGTVNPIKNDNCSECSASLAESRVMRTIDKDVREHLRLGESDRAKIEVELGQIKDMVEKGELTPELASREVELLTKMDWWSKANLKAIEFATKFPEATQTALVKKCRVKSLRQLGFLAMEDDEYAIANEYLKTALELEPNDKKTANLLKVSQNELKKE
;
A
#
# COMPACT_ATOMS: atom_id res chain seq x y z
N MET A 1 24.51 -7.88 -52.82
CA MET A 1 23.57 -8.23 -51.72
C MET A 1 24.30 -8.63 -50.42
N LYS A 2 25.17 -7.79 -49.85
CA LYS A 2 25.92 -8.12 -48.60
C LYS A 2 25.54 -7.27 -47.37
N LYS A 3 24.73 -6.22 -47.53
CA LYS A 3 24.35 -5.30 -46.44
C LYS A 3 23.15 -5.77 -45.60
N SER A 4 22.40 -6.78 -46.05
CA SER A 4 21.20 -7.29 -45.35
C SER A 4 21.54 -8.35 -44.29
N LEU A 5 22.61 -9.13 -44.46
CA LEU A 5 22.94 -10.23 -43.56
C LEU A 5 23.49 -9.72 -42.20
N MET A 6 24.27 -8.65 -42.21
CA MET A 6 24.89 -8.09 -41.00
C MET A 6 23.87 -7.41 -40.08
N GLY A 7 22.83 -6.78 -40.65
CA GLY A 7 21.71 -6.23 -39.88
C GLY A 7 20.87 -7.30 -39.20
N PHE A 8 20.64 -8.43 -39.86
CA PHE A 8 19.95 -9.59 -39.27
C PHE A 8 20.75 -10.26 -38.14
N VAL A 9 22.07 -10.37 -38.29
CA VAL A 9 22.94 -10.94 -37.24
C VAL A 9 22.99 -10.04 -36.02
N VAL A 10 23.08 -8.72 -36.20
CA VAL A 10 23.06 -7.76 -35.08
C VAL A 10 21.69 -7.74 -34.39
N LEU A 11 20.58 -7.75 -35.15
CA LEU A 11 19.23 -7.81 -34.59
C LEU A 11 18.99 -9.12 -33.83
N SER A 12 19.50 -10.24 -34.35
CA SER A 12 19.45 -11.56 -33.71
C SER A 12 20.27 -11.60 -32.42
N MET A 13 21.48 -11.01 -32.38
CA MET A 13 22.29 -10.92 -31.18
C MET A 13 21.66 -10.01 -30.12
N VAL A 14 21.03 -8.89 -30.52
CA VAL A 14 20.30 -8.02 -29.60
C VAL A 14 19.08 -8.75 -29.03
N LEU A 15 18.29 -9.44 -29.87
CA LEU A 15 17.16 -10.25 -29.40
C LEU A 15 17.61 -11.39 -28.47
N LEU A 16 18.70 -12.10 -28.77
CA LEU A 16 19.26 -13.11 -27.88
C LEU A 16 19.78 -12.53 -26.55
N SER A 17 20.31 -11.30 -26.55
CA SER A 17 20.73 -10.63 -25.32
C SER A 17 19.58 -10.27 -24.38
N VAL A 18 18.37 -10.04 -24.92
CA VAL A 18 17.13 -9.86 -24.12
C VAL A 18 16.64 -11.19 -23.52
N PHE A 19 16.93 -12.34 -24.15
CA PHE A 19 16.62 -13.65 -23.58
C PHE A 19 17.64 -14.12 -22.51
N PHE A 20 18.87 -13.60 -22.53
CA PHE A 20 19.94 -13.97 -21.59
C PHE A 20 20.08 -13.05 -20.38
N THR A 21 19.23 -12.02 -20.22
CA THR A 21 19.05 -11.38 -18.91
C THR A 21 18.29 -12.35 -18.00
N GLY A 22 19.07 -13.22 -17.35
CA GLY A 22 18.59 -14.20 -16.39
C GLY A 22 17.70 -13.60 -15.32
N SER A 23 16.70 -14.40 -14.94
CA SER A 23 15.91 -14.29 -13.73
C SER A 23 15.36 -12.89 -13.43
N ALA A 24 14.44 -12.42 -14.28
CA ALA A 24 13.26 -11.86 -13.65
C ALA A 24 12.69 -12.99 -12.79
N ALA A 25 12.89 -12.93 -11.47
CA ALA A 25 12.26 -13.86 -10.54
C ALA A 25 10.76 -13.58 -10.61
N TRP A 26 10.12 -14.17 -11.61
CA TRP A 26 8.68 -14.20 -11.73
C TRP A 26 8.22 -15.07 -10.55
N ALA A 27 7.97 -14.45 -9.39
CA ALA A 27 7.33 -15.08 -8.24
C ALA A 27 5.84 -15.31 -8.55
N ILE A 28 5.58 -15.97 -9.68
CA ILE A 28 4.26 -16.40 -10.08
C ILE A 28 3.85 -17.49 -9.09
N LYS A 29 2.65 -17.31 -8.53
CA LYS A 29 2.11 -18.12 -7.44
C LYS A 29 2.23 -19.63 -7.68
N ASN A 30 2.08 -20.09 -8.91
CA ASN A 30 2.13 -21.51 -9.28
C ASN A 30 3.49 -21.98 -9.84
N VAL A 31 4.57 -21.20 -9.77
CA VAL A 31 5.90 -21.63 -10.22
C VAL A 31 6.86 -21.70 -9.03
N CYS A 32 7.52 -22.84 -8.85
CA CYS A 32 8.53 -22.98 -7.80
C CYS A 32 9.76 -22.11 -8.12
N PRO A 33 10.18 -21.20 -7.23
CA PRO A 33 11.30 -20.30 -7.53
C PRO A 33 12.67 -21.00 -7.55
N ASP A 34 12.80 -22.19 -6.94
CA ASP A 34 14.08 -22.89 -6.84
C ASP A 34 14.34 -23.81 -8.04
N CYS A 35 13.30 -24.48 -8.56
CA CYS A 35 13.43 -25.49 -9.63
C CYS A 35 12.56 -25.21 -10.86
N ASN A 36 11.86 -24.08 -10.90
CA ASN A 36 10.95 -23.66 -11.99
C ASN A 36 9.82 -24.64 -12.32
N PHE A 37 9.53 -25.59 -11.42
CA PHE A 37 8.42 -26.53 -11.59
C PHE A 37 7.06 -25.81 -11.51
N LEU A 38 6.22 -26.02 -12.53
CA LEU A 38 4.85 -25.53 -12.59
C LEU A 38 3.94 -26.39 -11.72
N GLN A 39 3.33 -25.79 -10.71
CA GLN A 39 2.37 -26.42 -9.81
C GLN A 39 0.98 -26.42 -10.44
N GLU A 40 0.43 -27.61 -10.63
CA GLU A 40 -0.96 -27.79 -11.07
C GLU A 40 -1.92 -27.91 -9.87
N ASP A 41 -1.50 -28.61 -8.82
CA ASP A 41 -2.25 -28.71 -7.57
C ASP A 41 -1.93 -27.53 -6.64
N MET A 42 -2.89 -26.62 -6.51
CA MET A 42 -2.77 -25.39 -5.74
C MET A 42 -3.09 -25.59 -4.24
N GLU A 43 -3.52 -26.78 -3.83
CA GLU A 43 -3.73 -27.13 -2.41
C GLU A 43 -2.42 -27.45 -1.68
N LEU A 44 -1.37 -27.79 -2.45
CA LEU A 44 -0.07 -28.12 -1.88
C LEU A 44 0.57 -26.92 -1.16
N THR A 45 1.45 -27.22 -0.21
CA THR A 45 2.22 -26.24 0.56
C THR A 45 3.70 -26.20 0.18
N ALA A 46 4.18 -27.28 -0.44
CA ALA A 46 5.55 -27.48 -0.88
C ALA A 46 5.61 -28.00 -2.32
N CYS A 47 6.70 -27.70 -3.00
CA CYS A 47 6.97 -28.20 -4.35
C CYS A 47 7.16 -29.72 -4.32
N PRO A 48 6.42 -30.52 -5.11
CA PRO A 48 6.60 -31.97 -5.15
C PRO A 48 7.93 -32.38 -5.79
N ASN A 49 8.54 -31.52 -6.61
CA ASN A 49 9.80 -31.82 -7.29
C ASN A 49 11.04 -31.62 -6.40
N CYS A 50 11.07 -30.56 -5.57
CA CYS A 50 12.26 -30.21 -4.78
C CYS A 50 12.01 -30.04 -3.27
N GLY A 51 10.76 -30.22 -2.80
CA GLY A 51 10.40 -30.07 -1.39
C GLY A 51 10.36 -28.64 -0.86
N LYS A 52 10.69 -27.62 -1.68
CA LYS A 52 10.67 -26.22 -1.26
C LYS A 52 9.27 -25.79 -0.83
N ILE A 53 9.15 -25.26 0.39
CA ILE A 53 7.90 -24.62 0.85
C ILE A 53 7.63 -23.39 -0.01
N ILE A 54 6.50 -23.36 -0.72
CA ILE A 54 6.21 -22.30 -1.69
C ILE A 54 5.60 -21.09 -0.98
N ASN A 55 4.60 -21.30 -0.13
CA ASN A 55 3.77 -20.22 0.38
C ASN A 55 3.87 -20.06 1.91
N LYS A 56 5.05 -19.69 2.41
CA LYS A 56 5.29 -19.38 3.83
C LYS A 56 5.20 -17.88 4.08
N CYS A 57 4.37 -17.47 5.03
CA CYS A 57 4.28 -16.09 5.50
C CYS A 57 5.56 -15.69 6.24
N LEU A 58 6.18 -14.57 5.86
CA LEU A 58 7.37 -14.05 6.54
C LEU A 58 7.05 -13.25 7.81
N ILE A 59 5.79 -12.87 8.02
CA ILE A 59 5.35 -12.09 9.18
C ILE A 59 5.12 -13.00 10.40
N CYS A 60 4.27 -14.03 10.26
CA CYS A 60 3.94 -14.95 11.36
C CYS A 60 4.50 -16.37 11.20
N GLY A 61 5.12 -16.69 10.06
CA GLY A 61 5.72 -18.01 9.82
C GLY A 61 4.76 -19.09 9.33
N THR A 62 3.44 -18.84 9.28
CA THR A 62 2.43 -19.80 8.82
C THR A 62 2.70 -20.28 7.39
N VAL A 63 2.62 -21.60 7.20
CA VAL A 63 2.67 -22.23 5.88
C VAL A 63 1.24 -22.33 5.33
N ASN A 64 1.03 -21.82 4.13
CA ASN A 64 -0.27 -21.74 3.48
C ASN A 64 -0.30 -22.63 2.23
N PRO A 65 -1.49 -23.09 1.80
CA PRO A 65 -1.68 -23.63 0.46
C PRO A 65 -1.27 -22.62 -0.62
N ILE A 66 -0.79 -23.10 -1.77
CA ILE A 66 -0.36 -22.22 -2.88
C ILE A 66 -1.51 -21.33 -3.35
N LYS A 67 -2.76 -21.81 -3.35
CA LYS A 67 -3.95 -21.04 -3.73
C LYS A 67 -4.22 -19.79 -2.89
N ASN A 68 -3.60 -19.64 -1.72
CA ASN A 68 -3.84 -18.48 -0.85
C ASN A 68 -3.02 -17.27 -1.33
N ASP A 69 -3.70 -16.12 -1.46
CA ASP A 69 -3.07 -14.82 -1.71
C ASP A 69 -2.68 -14.10 -0.42
N ASN A 70 -3.45 -14.34 0.65
CA ASN A 70 -3.22 -13.79 1.99
C ASN A 70 -3.01 -14.93 3.00
N CYS A 71 -2.24 -14.65 4.04
CA CYS A 71 -1.98 -15.59 5.11
C CYS A 71 -3.28 -15.92 5.84
N SER A 72 -3.57 -17.20 6.04
CA SER A 72 -4.79 -17.64 6.74
C SER A 72 -4.84 -17.22 8.21
N GLU A 73 -3.68 -16.91 8.79
CA GLU A 73 -3.51 -16.62 10.23
C GLU A 73 -3.49 -15.11 10.52
N CYS A 74 -2.71 -14.33 9.77
CA CYS A 74 -2.56 -12.90 10.01
C CYS A 74 -2.99 -12.00 8.85
N SER A 75 -3.62 -12.55 7.80
CA SER A 75 -4.07 -11.81 6.61
C SER A 75 -2.99 -11.08 5.79
N ALA A 76 -1.70 -11.20 6.15
CA ALA A 76 -0.62 -10.56 5.40
C ALA A 76 -0.51 -11.10 3.98
N SER A 77 -0.16 -10.24 3.02
CA SER A 77 0.05 -10.63 1.62
C SER A 77 1.16 -11.69 1.50
N LEU A 78 0.81 -12.82 0.90
CA LEU A 78 1.78 -13.89 0.64
C LEU A 78 2.59 -13.61 -0.63
N ALA A 79 2.11 -12.75 -1.53
CA ALA A 79 2.88 -12.35 -2.71
C ALA A 79 4.20 -11.68 -2.32
N GLU A 80 4.17 -10.76 -1.36
CA GLU A 80 5.37 -10.11 -0.82
C GLU A 80 6.29 -11.12 -0.14
N SER A 81 5.72 -12.02 0.66
CA SER A 81 6.49 -13.11 1.29
C SER A 81 7.18 -14.00 0.26
N ARG A 82 6.52 -14.32 -0.86
CA ARG A 82 7.11 -15.12 -1.96
C ARG A 82 8.30 -14.41 -2.59
N VAL A 83 8.15 -13.13 -2.93
CA VAL A 83 9.24 -12.31 -3.50
C VAL A 83 10.40 -12.22 -2.51
N MET A 84 10.12 -11.83 -1.26
CA MET A 84 11.14 -11.66 -0.23
C MET A 84 11.89 -12.97 0.06
N ARG A 85 11.23 -14.12 -0.03
CA ARG A 85 11.89 -15.42 0.17
C ARG A 85 12.82 -15.85 -0.97
N THR A 86 12.81 -15.15 -2.11
CA THR A 86 13.84 -15.33 -3.16
C THR A 86 15.16 -14.64 -2.80
N ILE A 87 15.14 -13.73 -1.82
CA ILE A 87 16.31 -13.03 -1.31
C ILE A 87 16.83 -13.81 -0.09
N ASP A 88 18.16 -14.03 -0.07
CA ASP A 88 18.84 -14.69 1.03
C ASP A 88 18.51 -14.03 2.38
N LYS A 89 18.41 -14.84 3.43
CA LYS A 89 17.98 -14.39 4.76
C LYS A 89 18.94 -13.34 5.33
N ASP A 90 20.25 -13.57 5.23
CA ASP A 90 21.26 -12.68 5.81
C ASP A 90 21.28 -11.35 5.05
N VAL A 91 21.05 -11.39 3.74
CA VAL A 91 20.90 -10.17 2.91
C VAL A 91 19.66 -9.38 3.32
N ARG A 92 18.51 -10.04 3.53
CA ARG A 92 17.28 -9.36 3.98
C ARG A 92 17.46 -8.68 5.32
N GLU A 93 18.11 -9.35 6.27
CA GLU A 93 18.37 -8.82 7.61
C GLU A 93 19.38 -7.67 7.56
N HIS A 94 20.47 -7.81 6.80
CA HIS A 94 21.47 -6.77 6.65
C HIS A 94 20.90 -5.49 6.02
N LEU A 95 20.08 -5.65 4.97
CA LEU A 95 19.40 -4.54 4.30
C LEU A 95 18.11 -4.08 5.00
N ARG A 96 17.70 -4.79 6.08
CA ARG A 96 16.52 -4.48 6.89
C ARG A 96 15.25 -4.34 6.05
N LEU A 97 15.10 -5.23 5.06
CA LEU A 97 14.00 -5.16 4.09
C LEU A 97 12.66 -5.41 4.79
N GLY A 98 11.72 -4.48 4.61
CA GLY A 98 10.41 -4.52 5.25
C GLY A 98 10.37 -3.96 6.68
N GLU A 99 11.50 -3.47 7.21
CA GLU A 99 11.53 -2.94 8.59
C GLU A 99 11.19 -1.45 8.71
N SER A 100 11.18 -0.70 7.61
CA SER A 100 10.82 0.72 7.64
C SER A 100 9.39 0.90 8.15
N ASP A 101 9.13 1.99 8.87
CA ASP A 101 7.79 2.29 9.40
C ASP A 101 6.75 2.35 8.28
N ARG A 102 7.14 2.87 7.11
CA ARG A 102 6.31 2.88 5.91
C ARG A 102 5.92 1.47 5.46
N ALA A 103 6.90 0.57 5.34
CA ALA A 103 6.65 -0.80 4.91
C ALA A 103 5.73 -1.54 5.91
N LYS A 104 5.91 -1.32 7.21
CA LYS A 104 5.03 -1.89 8.24
C LYS A 104 3.59 -1.40 8.10
N ILE A 105 3.39 -0.11 7.83
CA ILE A 105 2.06 0.46 7.60
C ILE A 105 1.43 -0.14 6.33
N GLU A 106 2.19 -0.29 5.25
CA GLU A 106 1.70 -0.88 4.00
C GLU A 106 1.22 -2.32 4.19
N VAL A 107 1.97 -3.13 4.96
CA VAL A 107 1.55 -4.49 5.35
C VAL A 107 0.24 -4.46 6.13
N GLU A 108 0.14 -3.59 7.14
CA GLU A 108 -1.05 -3.49 7.99
C GLU A 108 -2.29 -3.01 7.20
N LEU A 109 -2.13 -2.04 6.30
CA LEU A 109 -3.19 -1.61 5.39
C LEU A 109 -3.64 -2.76 4.46
N GLY A 110 -2.71 -3.59 3.99
CA GLY A 110 -3.03 -4.79 3.21
C GLY A 110 -3.82 -5.83 4.00
N GLN A 111 -3.46 -6.04 5.28
CA GLN A 111 -4.19 -6.92 6.19
C GLN A 111 -5.62 -6.42 6.44
N ILE A 112 -5.77 -5.12 6.74
CA ILE A 112 -7.09 -4.49 6.92
C ILE A 112 -7.95 -4.66 5.67
N LYS A 113 -7.38 -4.42 4.49
CA LYS A 113 -8.10 -4.58 3.22
C LYS A 113 -8.65 -6.00 3.05
N ASP A 114 -7.85 -7.03 3.27
CA ASP A 114 -8.27 -8.43 3.17
C ASP A 114 -9.40 -8.77 4.17
N MET A 115 -9.29 -8.33 5.42
CA MET A 115 -10.34 -8.52 6.43
C MET A 115 -11.65 -7.82 6.02
N VAL A 116 -11.57 -6.60 5.48
CA VAL A 116 -12.75 -5.86 5.01
C VAL A 116 -13.41 -6.54 3.80
N GLU A 117 -12.62 -7.06 2.85
CA GLU A 117 -13.13 -7.82 1.69
C GLU A 117 -13.85 -9.12 2.11
N LYS A 118 -13.48 -9.70 3.26
CA LYS A 118 -14.17 -10.84 3.89
C LYS A 118 -15.42 -10.45 4.68
N GLY A 119 -15.74 -9.16 4.77
CA GLY A 119 -16.91 -8.66 5.49
C GLY A 119 -16.68 -8.42 6.99
N GLU A 120 -15.43 -8.43 7.46
CA GLU A 120 -15.08 -8.28 8.87
C GLU A 120 -14.89 -6.80 9.28
N LEU A 121 -15.55 -5.86 8.61
CA LEU A 121 -15.38 -4.42 8.88
C LEU A 121 -15.92 -4.04 10.26
N THR A 122 -15.04 -3.66 11.18
CA THR A 122 -15.35 -3.14 12.51
C THR A 122 -14.97 -1.65 12.65
N PRO A 123 -15.50 -0.93 13.67
CA PRO A 123 -15.03 0.42 13.99
C PRO A 123 -13.52 0.47 14.30
N GLU A 124 -12.97 -0.55 14.95
CA GLU A 124 -11.56 -0.64 15.28
C GLU A 124 -10.70 -0.68 14.01
N LEU A 125 -11.05 -1.55 13.06
CA LEU A 125 -10.34 -1.67 11.79
C LEU A 125 -10.48 -0.40 10.93
N ALA A 126 -11.70 0.15 10.85
CA ALA A 126 -11.98 1.35 10.07
C ALA A 126 -11.24 2.59 10.62
N SER A 127 -11.24 2.78 11.95
CA SER A 127 -10.49 3.87 12.57
C SER A 127 -8.98 3.69 12.45
N ARG A 128 -8.49 2.44 12.54
CA ARG A 128 -7.08 2.12 12.33
C ARG A 128 -6.64 2.41 10.89
N GLU A 129 -7.45 2.09 9.90
CA GLU A 129 -7.20 2.43 8.50
C GLU A 129 -7.00 3.94 8.33
N VAL A 130 -7.90 4.76 8.89
CA VAL A 130 -7.78 6.23 8.85
C VAL A 130 -6.47 6.71 9.49
N GLU A 131 -6.12 6.16 10.67
CA GLU A 131 -4.90 6.52 11.40
C GLU A 131 -3.64 6.22 10.57
N LEU A 132 -3.57 5.01 9.99
CA LEU A 132 -2.45 4.57 9.16
C LEU A 132 -2.29 5.43 7.90
N LEU A 133 -3.39 5.70 7.19
CA LEU A 133 -3.38 6.59 6.03
C LEU A 133 -2.91 8.01 6.38
N THR A 134 -3.27 8.49 7.58
CA THR A 134 -2.85 9.80 8.10
C THR A 134 -1.36 9.82 8.52
N LYS A 135 -0.78 8.68 8.90
CA LYS A 135 0.66 8.54 9.17
C LYS A 135 1.49 8.44 7.89
N MET A 136 0.88 7.97 6.81
CA MET A 136 1.47 7.85 5.47
C MET A 136 1.38 9.15 4.66
N ASP A 137 0.81 10.20 5.23
CA ASP A 137 0.52 11.47 4.59
C ASP A 137 -0.42 11.34 3.36
N TRP A 138 -1.26 10.30 3.32
CA TRP A 138 -2.25 10.08 2.26
C TRP A 138 -3.55 10.83 2.55
N TRP A 139 -3.45 12.16 2.62
CA TRP A 139 -4.49 13.05 3.16
C TRP A 139 -5.87 12.89 2.52
N SER A 140 -5.93 12.79 1.19
CA SER A 140 -7.20 12.62 0.47
C SER A 140 -7.88 11.30 0.84
N LYS A 141 -7.14 10.19 0.80
CA LYS A 141 -7.65 8.86 1.18
C LYS A 141 -8.07 8.81 2.64
N ALA A 142 -7.25 9.36 3.54
CA ALA A 142 -7.56 9.43 4.96
C ALA A 142 -8.85 10.22 5.24
N ASN A 143 -9.04 11.36 4.56
CA ASN A 143 -10.27 12.16 4.68
C ASN A 143 -11.51 11.40 4.20
N LEU A 144 -11.43 10.73 3.03
CA LEU A 144 -12.54 9.92 2.51
C LEU A 144 -12.90 8.78 3.49
N LYS A 145 -11.91 8.04 3.98
CA LYS A 145 -12.13 6.98 4.97
C LYS A 145 -12.67 7.50 6.30
N ALA A 146 -12.28 8.70 6.72
CA ALA A 146 -12.84 9.32 7.91
C ALA A 146 -14.32 9.71 7.73
N ILE A 147 -14.74 10.11 6.53
CA ILE A 147 -16.16 10.36 6.21
C ILE A 147 -16.93 9.04 6.25
N GLU A 148 -16.43 8.00 5.57
CA GLU A 148 -17.04 6.66 5.59
C GLU A 148 -17.20 6.13 7.02
N PHE A 149 -16.17 6.30 7.86
CA PHE A 149 -16.21 5.94 9.27
C PHE A 149 -17.34 6.67 10.01
N ALA A 150 -17.43 8.00 9.88
CA ALA A 150 -18.43 8.79 10.58
C ALA A 150 -19.87 8.42 10.17
N THR A 151 -20.07 8.00 8.91
CA THR A 151 -21.37 7.52 8.42
C THR A 151 -21.72 6.13 8.96
N LYS A 152 -20.76 5.19 8.96
CA LYS A 152 -21.01 3.79 9.35
C LYS A 152 -21.01 3.58 10.87
N PHE A 153 -20.22 4.37 11.59
CA PHE A 153 -19.93 4.17 13.01
C PHE A 153 -20.02 5.48 13.82
N PRO A 154 -21.15 6.21 13.77
CA PRO A 154 -21.27 7.53 14.39
C PRO A 154 -21.01 7.53 15.91
N GLU A 155 -21.46 6.49 16.61
CA GLU A 155 -21.38 6.36 18.08
C GLU A 155 -20.14 5.58 18.56
N ALA A 156 -19.21 5.27 17.67
CA ALA A 156 -18.03 4.49 18.03
C ALA A 156 -17.07 5.28 18.95
N THR A 157 -16.42 4.58 19.88
CA THR A 157 -15.47 5.20 20.83
C THR A 157 -14.28 5.86 20.15
N GLN A 158 -13.95 5.41 18.92
CA GLN A 158 -12.83 5.90 18.12
C GLN A 158 -13.16 7.20 17.35
N THR A 159 -14.40 7.72 17.41
CA THR A 159 -14.81 8.95 16.72
C THR A 159 -13.89 10.14 17.01
N ALA A 160 -13.41 10.29 18.25
CA ALA A 160 -12.48 11.38 18.60
C ALA A 160 -11.12 11.26 17.87
N LEU A 161 -10.59 10.04 17.75
CA LEU A 161 -9.34 9.77 17.02
C LEU A 161 -9.52 10.06 15.52
N VAL A 162 -10.60 9.54 14.92
CA VAL A 162 -10.89 9.72 13.49
C VAL A 162 -11.11 11.19 13.16
N LYS A 163 -11.85 11.92 14.01
CA LYS A 163 -12.04 13.37 13.88
C LYS A 163 -10.71 14.11 13.87
N LYS A 164 -9.80 13.80 14.80
CA LYS A 164 -8.46 14.41 14.85
C LYS A 164 -7.64 14.12 13.58
N CYS A 165 -7.70 12.90 13.08
CA CYS A 165 -7.02 12.51 11.83
C CYS A 165 -7.60 13.25 10.62
N ARG A 166 -8.93 13.40 10.57
CA ARG A 166 -9.63 14.14 9.52
C ARG A 166 -9.29 15.62 9.53
N VAL A 167 -9.27 16.27 10.69
CA VAL A 167 -8.83 17.68 10.83
C VAL A 167 -7.40 17.85 10.33
N LYS A 168 -6.48 16.96 10.72
CA LYS A 168 -5.09 17.00 10.21
C LYS A 168 -5.05 16.86 8.69
N SER A 169 -5.81 15.93 8.12
CA SER A 169 -5.85 15.67 6.67
C SER A 169 -6.43 16.86 5.90
N LEU A 170 -7.57 17.40 6.34
CA LEU A 170 -8.20 18.58 5.73
C LEU A 170 -7.30 19.81 5.79
N ARG A 171 -6.61 20.03 6.92
CA ARG A 171 -5.64 21.14 7.02
C ARG A 171 -4.51 20.99 6.00
N GLN A 172 -3.99 19.79 5.80
CA GLN A 172 -2.92 19.56 4.81
C GLN A 172 -3.43 19.63 3.37
N LEU A 173 -4.63 19.14 3.08
CA LEU A 173 -5.26 19.33 1.76
C LEU A 173 -5.48 20.80 1.46
N GLY A 174 -5.96 21.58 2.45
CA GLY A 174 -6.11 23.03 2.32
C GLY A 174 -4.78 23.74 2.08
N PHE A 175 -3.72 23.35 2.80
CA PHE A 175 -2.38 23.88 2.56
C PHE A 175 -1.87 23.56 1.15
N LEU A 176 -1.99 22.30 0.70
CA LEU A 176 -1.56 21.91 -0.65
C LEU A 176 -2.34 22.64 -1.74
N ALA A 177 -3.66 22.79 -1.58
CA ALA A 177 -4.46 23.58 -2.52
C ALA A 177 -4.03 25.06 -2.56
N MET A 178 -3.56 25.65 -1.46
CA MET A 178 -2.97 26.99 -1.48
C MET A 178 -1.66 27.04 -2.25
N GLU A 179 -0.80 26.02 -2.13
CA GLU A 179 0.46 25.94 -2.89
C GLU A 179 0.21 25.81 -4.40
N ASP A 180 -0.94 25.24 -4.78
CA ASP A 180 -1.40 25.14 -6.18
C ASP A 180 -2.24 26.36 -6.62
N ASP A 181 -2.28 27.44 -5.83
CA ASP A 181 -3.10 28.65 -6.04
C ASP A 181 -4.63 28.39 -6.14
N GLU A 182 -5.10 27.22 -5.71
CA GLU A 182 -6.51 26.83 -5.66
C GLU A 182 -7.19 27.32 -4.36
N TYR A 183 -7.20 28.64 -4.13
CA TYR A 183 -7.64 29.23 -2.86
C TYR A 183 -9.12 28.98 -2.52
N ALA A 184 -9.98 28.78 -3.52
CA ALA A 184 -11.39 28.43 -3.31
C ALA A 184 -11.52 27.03 -2.69
N ILE A 185 -10.80 26.05 -3.24
CA ILE A 185 -10.77 24.67 -2.74
C ILE A 185 -10.11 24.62 -1.35
N ALA A 186 -9.01 25.37 -1.17
CA ALA A 186 -8.37 25.51 0.14
C ALA A 186 -9.33 26.02 1.20
N ASN A 187 -10.14 27.04 0.88
CA ASN A 187 -11.15 27.59 1.78
C ASN A 187 -12.16 26.53 2.23
N GLU A 188 -12.64 25.69 1.32
CA GLU A 188 -13.58 24.61 1.65
C GLU A 188 -12.98 23.63 2.64
N TYR A 189 -11.78 23.09 2.35
CA TYR A 189 -11.12 22.15 3.25
C TYR A 189 -10.87 22.74 4.65
N LEU A 190 -10.39 23.98 4.72
CA LEU A 190 -10.04 24.63 5.98
C LEU A 190 -11.28 25.03 6.80
N LYS A 191 -12.38 25.43 6.15
CA LYS A 191 -13.67 25.64 6.83
C LYS A 191 -14.21 24.34 7.41
N THR A 192 -14.26 23.27 6.62
CA THR A 192 -14.71 21.96 7.11
C THR A 192 -13.84 21.46 8.27
N ALA A 193 -12.52 21.72 8.25
CA ALA A 193 -11.65 21.39 9.37
C ALA A 193 -12.02 22.15 10.65
N LEU A 194 -12.38 23.44 10.57
CA LEU A 194 -12.80 24.24 11.72
C LEU A 194 -14.23 23.96 12.19
N GLU A 195 -15.12 23.51 11.31
CA GLU A 195 -16.43 22.98 11.72
C GLU A 195 -16.27 21.76 12.63
N LEU A 196 -15.26 20.94 12.36
CA LEU A 196 -14.91 19.81 13.21
C LEU A 196 -14.19 20.30 14.48
N GLU A 197 -13.12 21.09 14.36
CA GLU A 197 -12.34 21.58 15.51
C GLU A 197 -12.20 23.10 15.48
N PRO A 198 -13.17 23.83 16.08
CA PRO A 198 -13.20 25.30 16.02
C PRO A 198 -11.98 25.99 16.62
N ASN A 199 -11.26 25.32 17.53
CA ASN A 199 -10.13 25.88 18.26
C ASN A 199 -8.76 25.60 17.61
N ASP A 200 -8.71 24.96 16.42
CA ASP A 200 -7.43 24.72 15.73
C ASP A 200 -6.86 26.01 15.12
N LYS A 201 -6.01 26.69 15.91
CA LYS A 201 -5.31 27.92 15.53
C LYS A 201 -4.54 27.81 14.22
N LYS A 202 -3.94 26.64 13.92
CA LYS A 202 -3.15 26.46 12.69
C LYS A 202 -4.07 26.51 11.47
N THR A 203 -5.20 25.82 11.54
CA THR A 203 -6.22 25.82 10.48
C THR A 203 -6.83 27.22 10.32
N ALA A 204 -7.16 27.90 11.42
CA ALA A 204 -7.70 29.26 11.38
C ALA A 204 -6.75 30.27 10.71
N ASN A 205 -5.44 30.16 10.98
CA ASN A 205 -4.44 31.01 10.34
C ASN A 205 -4.36 30.77 8.83
N LEU A 206 -4.32 29.50 8.38
CA LEU A 206 -4.32 29.17 6.95
C LEU A 206 -5.59 29.67 6.26
N LEU A 207 -6.76 29.51 6.89
CA LEU A 207 -8.02 29.98 6.32
C LEU A 207 -8.00 31.50 6.10
N LYS A 208 -7.47 32.25 7.07
CA LYS A 208 -7.32 33.72 6.94
C LYS A 208 -6.41 34.09 5.77
N VAL A 209 -5.30 33.38 5.57
CA VAL A 209 -4.39 33.62 4.43
C VAL A 209 -5.14 33.35 3.12
N SER A 210 -5.75 32.17 2.99
CA SER A 210 -6.49 31.78 1.79
C SER A 210 -7.64 32.76 1.45
N GLN A 211 -8.38 33.25 2.45
CA GLN A 211 -9.43 34.26 2.27
C GLN A 211 -8.92 35.64 1.86
N ASN A 212 -7.68 35.99 2.19
CA ASN A 212 -7.10 37.27 1.77
C ASN A 212 -6.68 37.21 0.31
N GLU A 213 -6.18 36.08 -0.18
CA GLU A 213 -5.82 35.90 -1.60
C GLU A 213 -7.06 35.93 -2.49
N LEU A 214 -8.14 35.23 -2.12
CA LEU A 214 -9.42 35.28 -2.85
C LEU A 214 -10.03 36.68 -3.00
N LYS A 215 -9.66 37.63 -2.15
CA LYS A 215 -10.14 39.03 -2.24
C LYS A 215 -9.32 39.89 -3.19
N LYS A 216 -8.15 39.41 -3.62
CA LYS A 216 -7.28 40.11 -4.56
C LYS A 216 -7.61 39.75 -6.01
N GLU A 217 -8.25 38.60 -6.22
CA GLU A 217 -8.85 38.17 -7.48
C GLU A 217 -10.15 38.95 -7.77
#